data_AF-A0A7C5XA90-F1
#
_entry.id   AF-A0A7C5XA90-F1
#
_cell.length_a   1.000
_cell.length_b   1.000
_cell.length_c   1.000
_cell.angle_alpha   90.00
_cell.angle_beta   90.00
_cell.angle_gamma   90.00
#
_symmetry.space_group_name_H-M   'P 1'
#
loop_
_entity.id
_entity.type
_entity.pdbx_description
1 polymer ?
#
loop_
_entity_poly.entity_id
_entity_poly.type
_entity_poly.pdbx_seq_one_letter_code
_entity_poly.pdbx_strand_id
1 'polypeptide(L)' 'MQEDTCIGCKRCLLAYHYGAVPLDLGRKVIVKCDLCAERLRKGLPPACVEACPTKALKYGRVEEALLELRVPG' A
#
# COMPACT_ATOMS: atom_id res chain seq x y z
N MET A 1 7.69 3.06 -5.45
CA MET A 1 7.64 3.30 -6.91
C MET A 1 8.25 4.66 -7.10
N GLN A 2 9.18 4.78 -8.02
CA GLN A 2 9.81 6.04 -8.36
C GLN A 2 9.12 6.52 -9.64
N GLU A 3 8.26 7.54 -9.51
CA GLU A 3 7.38 7.97 -10.61
C GLU A 3 8.16 8.60 -11.77
N ASP A 4 9.24 9.30 -11.46
CA ASP A 4 10.20 9.92 -12.37
C ASP A 4 10.89 8.92 -13.33
N THR A 5 11.02 7.67 -12.91
CA THR A 5 11.58 6.58 -13.74
C THR A 5 10.52 5.82 -14.54
N CYS A 6 9.23 6.09 -14.30
CA CYS A 6 8.14 5.35 -14.94
C CYS A 6 7.90 5.83 -16.37
N ILE A 7 8.11 4.94 -17.35
CA ILE A 7 7.85 5.23 -18.77
C ILE A 7 6.46 4.79 -19.26
N GLY A 8 5.57 4.38 -18.35
CA GLY A 8 4.22 3.96 -18.74
C GLY A 8 4.15 2.68 -19.60
N CYS A 9 5.17 1.82 -19.58
CA CYS A 9 5.23 0.61 -20.43
C CYS A 9 4.22 -0.49 -20.05
N LYS A 10 3.54 -0.34 -18.90
CA LYS A 10 2.51 -1.27 -18.39
C LYS A 10 2.98 -2.70 -18.11
N ARG A 11 4.29 -3.00 -18.21
CA ARG A 11 4.81 -4.35 -17.96
C ARG A 11 4.59 -4.82 -16.53
N CYS A 12 4.62 -3.90 -15.57
CA CYS A 12 4.30 -4.18 -14.17
C CYS A 12 2.86 -4.71 -13.96
N LEU A 13 1.93 -4.40 -14.87
CA LEU A 13 0.56 -4.90 -14.80
C LEU A 13 0.47 -6.40 -15.09
N LEU A 14 1.39 -6.95 -15.89
CA LEU A 14 1.42 -8.39 -16.19
C LEU A 14 1.83 -9.23 -14.98
N ALA A 15 2.63 -8.67 -14.07
CA ALA A 15 3.10 -9.34 -12.87
C ALA A 15 2.17 -9.12 -11.66
N TYR A 16 1.16 -8.28 -11.80
CA TYR A 16 0.30 -7.91 -10.69
C TYR A 16 -0.92 -8.83 -10.62
N HIS A 17 -1.01 -9.57 -9.53
CA HIS A 17 -2.02 -10.62 -9.34
C HIS A 17 -3.31 -10.10 -8.66
N TYR A 18 -3.28 -8.88 -8.11
CA TYR A 18 -4.30 -8.35 -7.21
C TYR A 18 -5.08 -7.17 -7.83
N GLY A 19 -5.86 -7.40 -8.88
CA GLY A 19 -6.77 -6.38 -9.45
C GLY A 19 -6.11 -5.28 -10.29
N ALA A 20 -6.85 -4.22 -10.63
CA ALA A 20 -6.35 -3.16 -11.52
C ALA A 20 -5.53 -2.10 -10.76
N VAL A 21 -4.30 -1.83 -11.23
CA VAL A 21 -3.49 -0.71 -10.74
C VAL A 21 -3.95 0.56 -11.46
N PRO A 22 -4.26 1.66 -10.73
CA PRO A 22 -4.69 2.89 -11.37
C PRO A 22 -3.56 3.48 -12.23
N LEU A 23 -3.93 3.87 -13.46
CA LEU A 23 -3.09 4.63 -14.37
C LEU A 23 -3.48 6.10 -14.25
N ASP A 24 -2.52 6.97 -13.96
CA ASP A 24 -2.70 8.40 -14.07
C ASP A 24 -2.63 8.77 -15.56
N LEU A 25 -3.78 9.09 -16.16
CA LEU A 25 -3.87 9.38 -17.59
C LEU A 25 -3.19 10.69 -17.98
N GLY A 26 -3.08 11.65 -17.07
CA GLY A 26 -2.42 12.93 -17.32
C GLY A 26 -0.90 12.77 -17.36
N ARG A 27 -0.36 12.09 -16.36
CA ARG A 27 1.10 11.86 -16.22
C ARG A 27 1.59 10.63 -16.99
N LYS A 28 0.68 9.77 -17.46
CA LYS A 28 0.96 8.49 -18.14
C LYS A 28 1.83 7.55 -17.30
N VAL A 29 1.77 7.68 -15.98
CA VAL A 29 2.47 6.80 -15.02
C VAL A 29 1.47 5.91 -14.30
N ILE A 30 1.93 4.72 -13.96
CA ILE A 30 1.19 3.85 -13.04
C ILE A 30 1.26 4.47 -11.64
N VAL A 31 0.20 4.40 -10.85
CA VAL A 31 0.21 4.84 -9.45
C VAL A 31 -0.15 3.65 -8.58
N LYS A 32 0.65 3.39 -7.56
CA LYS A 32 0.39 2.31 -6.60
C LYS A 32 0.40 2.85 -5.19
N CYS A 33 -0.27 2.15 -4.28
CA CYS A 33 -0.11 2.40 -2.85
C CYS A 33 1.38 2.37 -2.48
N ASP A 34 1.82 3.40 -1.76
CA ASP A 34 3.18 3.60 -1.25
C ASP A 34 3.31 3.24 0.24
N LEU A 35 2.22 2.74 0.84
CA LEU A 35 2.09 2.49 2.27
C LEU A 35 2.24 3.76 3.13
N CYS A 36 1.91 4.94 2.57
CA CYS A 36 2.06 6.24 3.24
C CYS A 36 3.50 6.49 3.72
N ALA A 37 4.50 6.28 2.86
CA ALA A 37 5.91 6.30 3.25
C ALA A 37 6.32 7.59 4.00
N GLU A 38 5.84 8.75 3.56
CA GLU A 38 6.13 10.04 4.19
C GLU A 38 5.51 10.19 5.59
N ARG A 39 4.33 9.59 5.83
CA ARG A 39 3.69 9.61 7.14
C ARG A 39 4.44 8.71 8.11
N LEU A 40 4.83 7.52 7.65
CA LEU A 40 5.62 6.58 8.44
C LEU A 40 6.97 7.16 8.85
N ARG A 41 7.65 7.90 7.95
CA ARG A 41 8.89 8.63 8.28
C ARG A 41 8.73 9.66 9.40
N LYS A 42 7.52 10.19 9.57
CA LYS A 42 7.16 11.14 10.63
C LYS A 42 6.58 10.47 11.88
N GLY A 43 6.59 9.13 11.94
CA GLY A 43 6.00 8.37 13.04
C GLY A 43 4.47 8.36 13.05
N LEU A 44 3.82 8.78 11.97
CA LEU A 44 2.37 8.76 11.83
C LEU A 44 1.91 7.45 11.18
N PRO A 45 0.75 6.89 11.57
CA PRO A 45 0.19 5.71 10.92
C PRO A 45 -0.22 6.00 9.46
N PRO A 46 -0.39 4.96 8.63
CA PRO A 46 -0.99 5.12 7.30
C PRO A 46 -2.37 5.79 7.39
N ALA A 47 -2.67 6.68 6.44
CA ALA A 47 -3.88 7.50 6.49
C ALA A 47 -5.16 6.65 6.47
N CYS A 48 -5.19 5.55 5.71
CA CYS A 48 -6.33 4.64 5.69
C CYS A 48 -6.55 3.90 7.02
N VAL A 49 -5.47 3.63 7.77
CA VAL A 49 -5.54 2.99 9.09
C VAL A 49 -6.08 3.98 10.12
N GLU A 50 -5.56 5.21 10.12
CA GLU A 50 -6.04 6.28 11.00
C GLU A 50 -7.52 6.63 10.74
N ALA A 51 -7.93 6.70 9.47
CA ALA A 51 -9.28 7.06 9.10
C ALA A 51 -10.33 5.96 9.36
N CYS A 52 -9.92 4.73 9.68
CA CYS A 52 -10.84 3.60 9.82
C CYS A 52 -11.66 3.71 11.11
N PRO A 53 -12.98 4.01 11.06
CA PRO A 53 -13.77 4.28 12.26
C PRO A 53 -13.99 3.02 13.10
N THR A 54 -14.08 1.85 12.46
CA THR A 54 -14.32 0.56 13.11
C THR A 54 -13.04 -0.14 13.57
N LYS A 55 -11.87 0.44 13.30
CA LYS A 55 -10.55 -0.16 13.57
C LYS A 55 -10.36 -1.54 12.92
N ALA A 56 -11.00 -1.77 11.78
CA ALA A 56 -10.84 -2.99 10.98
C ALA A 56 -9.44 -3.10 10.34
N LEU A 57 -8.76 -1.97 10.16
CA LEU A 57 -7.39 -1.90 9.65
C LEU A 57 -6.40 -1.71 10.79
N LYS A 58 -5.32 -2.49 10.77
CA LYS A 58 -4.17 -2.34 11.66
C LYS A 58 -2.88 -2.22 10.84
N TYR A 59 -1.89 -1.54 11.40
CA TYR A 59 -0.55 -1.45 10.85
C TYR A 59 0.47 -1.77 11.95
N GLY A 60 1.44 -2.62 11.62
CA GLY A 60 2.43 -3.12 12.55
C GLY A 60 3.40 -4.05 11.84
N ARG A 61 4.30 -4.67 12.60
CA ARG A 61 5.20 -5.66 12.03
C ARG A 61 4.47 -6.97 11.72
N VAL A 62 5.00 -7.72 10.76
CA VAL A 62 4.39 -8.99 10.34
C VAL A 62 4.38 -9.98 11.51
N GLU A 63 5.42 -10.01 12.32
CA GLU A 63 5.53 -10.89 13.49
C GLU A 63 4.44 -10.60 14.52
N GLU A 64 4.13 -9.31 14.74
CA GLU A 64 3.05 -8.88 15.65
C GLU A 64 1.69 -9.32 15.11
N ALA A 65 1.46 -9.13 13.81
CA ALA A 65 0.22 -9.57 13.16
C ALA A 65 0.06 -11.10 13.20
N LEU A 66 1.14 -11.86 13.00
CA LEU A 66 1.11 -13.32 13.07
C LEU A 66 0.80 -13.84 14.47
N LEU A 67 1.30 -13.18 15.53
CA LEU A 67 0.97 -13.52 16.91
C LEU A 67 -0.52 -13.28 17.22
N GLU A 68 -1.09 -12.17 16.76
CA GLU A 68 -2.51 -11.88 16.92
C GLU A 68 -3.42 -12.84 16.14
N LEU A 69 -2.99 -13.26 14.95
CA LEU A 69 -3.73 -14.22 14.11
C LEU A 69 -3.59 -15.66 14.60
N ARG A 70 -2.55 -15.97 15.38
CA ARG A 70 -2.38 -17.27 16.02
C ARG A 70 -3.30 -17.34 17.24
N VAL A 71 -4.60 -17.40 16.98
CA VAL A 71 -5.60 -17.81 17.97
C VAL A 71 -5.22 -19.24 18.39
N PRO A 72 -4.85 -19.51 19.66
CA PRO A 72 -4.94 -20.87 20.16
C PRO A 72 -6.42 -21.23 20.11
N GLY A 73 -6.76 -22.23 19.29
CA GLY A 73 -8.08 -22.85 19.33
C GLY A 73 -8.39 -23.38 20.72
#